data_AF-A0A093G0X2-F1
#
_entry.id   AF-A0A093G0X2-F1
#
_cell.length_a   1.000
_cell.length_b   1.000
_cell.length_c   1.000
_cell.angle_alpha   90.00
_cell.angle_beta   90.00
_cell.angle_gamma   90.00
#
_symmetry.space_group_name_H-M   'P 1'
#
loop_
_entity.id
_entity.type
_entity.pdbx_description
1 polymer ?
#
loop_
_entity_poly.entity_id
_entity_poly.type
_entity_poly.pdbx_seq_one_letter_code
_entity_poly.pdbx_strand_id
1 'polypeptide(L)'
;QFRQNLQDVLASLPAQDDYFLLKWLRARSFDLAKSEAMLRKHIEVRKYMDADNIIAWEPPEVIKKYMSGGMCGYDREGSPIWYDIIGPLDAKGLLFSASKQDLLKNKFRDCEVLRHQCEKQTEKLGKKIEMVMMVYDCEGLGLKHLWKPAVDVYGELLTMFEENFPESLKRLFIVKAPKIFPVAYNLVKHLLSEDTRKKVVVLGSNWKEELQKYIDPSQIPVEYGGTMTDPDGNPKCLSKINYGGDVPTHYYVRDQLAQQYEHAVVVNRGSSHQVEYEILFPGCVLRWQFKSEGGDVGFGVYLKTKAGERQRAGDMTEVYPNQRYNAHMVPEDGSLTCSTPGIYVLRFDNTYSYLHSKKVSYSVEVLLPDTASAQQIQNTADKPSEVALNH
;
A
#
# COMPACT_ATOMS: atom_id res chain seq x y z
N GLN A 1 -1.66 -22.69 -31.02
CA GLN A 1 -2.71 -21.67 -31.16
C GLN A 1 -2.32 -20.30 -30.59
N PHE A 2 -2.11 -20.15 -29.27
CA PHE A 2 -1.85 -18.82 -28.67
C PHE A 2 -0.70 -18.04 -29.33
N ARG A 3 0.46 -18.68 -29.52
CA ARG A 3 1.60 -18.11 -30.25
C ARG A 3 1.26 -17.68 -31.68
N GLN A 4 0.36 -18.40 -32.36
CA GLN A 4 -0.07 -18.08 -33.73
C GLN A 4 -0.95 -16.82 -33.74
N ASN A 5 -1.85 -16.67 -32.77
CA ASN A 5 -2.68 -15.46 -32.65
C ASN A 5 -1.87 -14.19 -32.42
N LEU A 6 -0.68 -14.32 -31.80
CA LEU A 6 0.20 -13.21 -31.45
C LEU A 6 1.28 -12.92 -32.50
N GLN A 7 1.25 -13.58 -33.66
CA GLN A 7 2.32 -13.47 -34.66
C GLN A 7 2.65 -12.02 -35.05
N ASP A 8 1.65 -11.15 -35.06
CA ASP A 8 1.77 -9.73 -35.36
C ASP A 8 2.53 -8.93 -34.29
N VAL A 9 2.62 -9.42 -33.06
CA VAL A 9 3.22 -8.72 -31.91
C VAL A 9 4.37 -9.45 -31.23
N LEU A 10 4.70 -10.70 -31.62
CA LEU A 10 5.77 -11.50 -31.00
C LEU A 10 7.12 -10.77 -30.93
N ALA A 11 7.47 -10.00 -31.96
CA ALA A 11 8.73 -9.26 -32.02
C ALA A 11 8.81 -8.09 -31.02
N SER A 12 7.68 -7.64 -30.47
CA SER A 12 7.62 -6.58 -29.45
C SER A 12 7.64 -7.11 -28.01
N LEU A 13 7.74 -8.43 -27.82
CA LEU A 13 7.75 -9.06 -26.51
C LEU A 13 9.17 -9.10 -25.91
N PRO A 14 9.31 -8.98 -24.58
CA PRO A 14 10.62 -9.09 -23.92
C PRO A 14 11.21 -10.51 -24.02
N ALA A 15 10.36 -11.53 -24.17
CA ALA A 15 10.76 -12.91 -24.39
C ALA A 15 9.72 -13.61 -25.26
N GLN A 16 10.20 -14.53 -26.10
CA GLN A 16 9.35 -15.34 -26.98
C GLN A 16 9.36 -16.82 -26.58
N ASP A 17 9.95 -17.17 -25.44
CA ASP A 17 9.95 -18.56 -24.97
C ASP A 17 8.56 -19.02 -24.51
N ASP A 18 8.37 -20.33 -24.39
CA ASP A 18 7.08 -20.89 -23.95
C ASP A 18 6.74 -20.49 -22.52
N TYR A 19 7.74 -20.31 -21.66
CA TYR A 19 7.56 -19.89 -20.26
C TYR A 19 6.86 -18.54 -20.18
N PHE A 20 7.32 -17.55 -20.94
CA PHE A 20 6.72 -16.22 -21.00
C PHE A 20 5.26 -16.29 -21.46
N LEU A 21 4.98 -16.98 -22.57
CA LEU A 21 3.60 -17.11 -23.08
C LEU A 21 2.68 -17.88 -22.12
N LEU A 22 3.20 -18.88 -21.43
CA LEU A 22 2.45 -19.67 -20.47
C LEU A 22 2.03 -18.88 -19.23
N LYS A 23 2.77 -17.83 -18.83
CA LYS A 23 2.34 -16.94 -17.73
C LYS A 23 0.99 -16.29 -18.02
N TRP A 24 0.84 -15.74 -19.22
CA TRP A 24 -0.40 -15.08 -19.66
C TRP A 24 -1.57 -16.07 -19.76
N LEU A 25 -1.28 -17.28 -20.27
CA LEU A 25 -2.26 -18.36 -20.35
C LEU A 25 -2.72 -18.80 -18.95
N ARG A 26 -1.79 -19.10 -18.03
CA ARG A 26 -2.13 -19.53 -16.66
C ARG A 26 -2.94 -18.46 -15.93
N ALA A 27 -2.56 -17.19 -16.04
CA ALA A 27 -3.25 -16.07 -15.41
C ALA A 27 -4.71 -15.89 -15.88
N ARG A 28 -5.10 -16.49 -16.99
CA ARG A 28 -6.47 -16.47 -17.53
C ARG A 28 -7.02 -17.88 -17.73
N SER A 29 -6.53 -18.87 -16.98
CA SER A 29 -7.02 -20.25 -17.01
C SER A 29 -7.05 -20.86 -18.42
N PHE A 30 -6.04 -20.53 -19.24
CA PHE A 30 -5.90 -20.92 -20.64
C PHE A 30 -7.01 -20.43 -21.59
N ASP A 31 -7.80 -19.44 -21.17
CA ASP A 31 -8.72 -18.71 -22.05
C ASP A 31 -7.91 -17.88 -23.07
N LEU A 32 -7.88 -18.33 -24.31
CA LEU A 32 -7.04 -17.73 -25.36
C LEU A 32 -7.37 -16.24 -25.60
N ALA A 33 -8.65 -15.87 -25.65
CA ALA A 33 -9.07 -14.51 -25.96
C ALA A 33 -8.69 -13.54 -24.83
N LYS A 34 -8.93 -13.94 -23.57
CA LYS A 34 -8.56 -13.12 -22.41
C LYS A 34 -7.05 -13.02 -22.23
N SER A 35 -6.32 -14.12 -22.46
CA SER A 35 -4.86 -14.14 -22.40
C SER A 35 -4.24 -13.21 -23.45
N GLU A 36 -4.80 -13.21 -24.66
CA GLU A 36 -4.35 -12.37 -25.77
C GLU A 36 -4.63 -10.90 -25.48
N ALA A 37 -5.85 -10.56 -25.04
CA ALA A 37 -6.19 -9.19 -24.66
C ALA A 37 -5.29 -8.64 -23.55
N MET A 38 -5.00 -9.45 -22.53
CA MET A 38 -4.10 -9.09 -21.43
C MET A 38 -2.68 -8.82 -21.94
N LEU A 39 -2.12 -9.71 -22.75
CA LEU A 39 -0.78 -9.55 -23.30
C LEU A 39 -0.68 -8.35 -24.25
N ARG A 40 -1.68 -8.10 -25.08
CA ARG A 40 -1.71 -6.91 -25.94
C ARG A 40 -1.73 -5.61 -25.13
N LYS A 41 -2.52 -5.55 -24.04
CA LYS A 41 -2.50 -4.41 -23.10
C LYS A 41 -1.11 -4.24 -22.45
N HIS A 42 -0.46 -5.34 -22.08
CA HIS A 42 0.90 -5.28 -21.54
C HIS A 42 1.88 -4.66 -22.54
N ILE A 43 1.79 -4.96 -23.83
CA ILE A 43 2.65 -4.35 -24.87
C ILE A 43 2.45 -2.84 -24.94
N GLU A 44 1.22 -2.35 -24.81
CA GLU A 44 0.95 -0.91 -24.76
C GLU A 44 1.57 -0.25 -23.52
N VAL A 45 1.46 -0.89 -22.35
CA VAL A 45 2.08 -0.42 -21.11
C VAL A 45 3.60 -0.42 -21.23
N ARG A 46 4.21 -1.45 -21.83
CA ARG A 46 5.66 -1.49 -22.08
C ARG A 46 6.12 -0.29 -22.90
N LYS A 47 5.39 0.05 -23.97
CA LYS A 47 5.68 1.23 -24.80
C LYS A 47 5.54 2.52 -24.00
N TYR A 48 4.47 2.66 -23.23
CA TYR A 48 4.22 3.84 -22.40
C TYR A 48 5.30 4.06 -21.32
N MET A 49 5.76 2.98 -20.69
CA MET A 49 6.78 3.00 -19.64
C MET A 49 8.20 3.09 -20.18
N ASP A 50 8.40 2.95 -21.49
CA ASP A 50 9.71 2.76 -22.12
C ASP A 50 10.46 1.57 -21.48
N ALA A 51 9.74 0.45 -21.32
CA ALA A 51 10.18 -0.72 -20.55
C ALA A 51 11.50 -1.33 -21.06
N ASP A 52 11.82 -1.19 -22.34
CA ASP A 52 13.04 -1.73 -22.93
C ASP A 52 14.29 -0.96 -22.46
N ASN A 53 14.15 0.32 -22.10
CA ASN A 53 15.24 1.17 -21.59
C ASN A 53 15.11 1.48 -20.09
N ILE A 54 14.04 1.03 -19.43
CA ILE A 54 13.66 1.48 -18.09
C ILE A 54 14.68 1.15 -17.00
N ILE A 55 15.48 0.09 -17.17
CA ILE A 55 16.53 -0.27 -16.19
C ILE A 55 17.60 0.82 -16.11
N ALA A 56 17.91 1.46 -17.24
CA ALA A 56 18.84 2.58 -17.34
C ALA A 56 18.21 3.94 -16.98
N TRP A 57 16.89 4.00 -16.82
CA TRP A 57 16.23 5.21 -16.34
C TRP A 57 16.57 5.45 -14.87
N GLU A 58 16.98 6.68 -14.57
CA GLU A 58 17.33 7.11 -13.22
C GLU A 58 16.12 7.78 -12.56
N PRO A 59 15.63 7.25 -11.42
CA PRO A 59 14.53 7.87 -10.69
C PRO A 59 14.90 9.28 -10.17
N PRO A 60 13.92 10.13 -9.85
CA PRO A 60 14.16 11.33 -9.04
C PRO A 60 14.92 11.01 -7.75
N GLU A 61 15.80 11.91 -7.32
CA GLU A 61 16.65 11.73 -6.13
C GLU A 61 15.84 11.39 -4.88
N VAL A 62 14.69 12.05 -4.67
CA VAL A 62 13.79 11.80 -3.54
C VAL A 62 13.26 10.36 -3.53
N ILE A 63 12.98 9.77 -4.70
CA ILE A 63 12.55 8.38 -4.80
C ILE A 63 13.71 7.45 -4.42
N LYS A 64 14.92 7.67 -4.98
CA LYS A 64 16.09 6.83 -4.67
C LYS A 64 16.45 6.84 -3.19
N LYS A 65 16.30 7.99 -2.53
CA LYS A 65 16.69 8.18 -1.13
C LYS A 65 15.62 7.74 -0.13
N TYR A 66 14.33 7.92 -0.44
CA TYR A 66 13.25 7.77 0.55
C TYR A 66 12.17 6.76 0.18
N MET A 67 12.15 6.24 -1.05
CA MET A 67 11.26 5.13 -1.38
C MET A 67 11.89 3.83 -0.86
N SER A 68 11.25 3.28 0.18
CA SER A 68 11.72 2.07 0.85
C SER A 68 11.67 0.83 -0.05
N GLY A 69 12.53 -0.12 0.28
CA GLY A 69 12.59 -1.45 -0.30
C GLY A 69 13.83 -1.68 -1.15
N GLY A 70 13.96 -2.90 -1.66
CA GLY A 70 15.07 -3.28 -2.52
C GLY A 70 15.25 -4.78 -2.66
N MET A 71 16.01 -5.18 -3.68
CA MET A 71 16.33 -6.58 -3.92
C MET A 71 17.56 -7.01 -3.09
N CYS A 72 17.42 -8.06 -2.30
CA CYS A 72 18.51 -8.57 -1.48
C CYS A 72 18.48 -10.10 -1.35
N GLY A 73 19.48 -10.78 -1.90
CA GLY A 73 19.62 -12.23 -1.81
C GLY A 73 18.69 -13.01 -2.73
N TYR A 74 18.82 -14.34 -2.65
CA TYR A 74 18.02 -15.30 -3.38
C TYR A 74 17.52 -16.38 -2.42
N ASP A 75 16.34 -16.94 -2.67
CA ASP A 75 15.85 -18.07 -1.90
C ASP A 75 16.63 -19.36 -2.20
N ARG A 76 16.34 -20.44 -1.47
CA ARG A 76 17.04 -21.73 -1.64
C ARG A 76 16.91 -22.33 -3.04
N GLU A 77 15.91 -21.93 -3.82
CA GLU A 77 15.72 -22.41 -5.19
C GLU A 77 16.32 -21.49 -6.25
N GLY A 78 16.79 -20.30 -5.85
CA GLY A 78 17.42 -19.32 -6.71
C GLY A 78 16.52 -18.16 -7.13
N SER A 79 15.29 -18.06 -6.61
CA SER A 79 14.40 -16.93 -6.90
C SER A 79 14.90 -15.66 -6.19
N PRO A 80 14.96 -14.50 -6.88
CA PRO A 80 15.31 -13.23 -6.25
C PRO A 80 14.34 -12.85 -5.13
N ILE A 81 14.84 -12.19 -4.09
CA ILE A 81 14.04 -11.73 -2.96
C ILE A 81 13.95 -10.19 -2.98
N TRP A 82 12.72 -9.67 -2.90
CA TRP A 82 12.43 -8.26 -2.72
C TRP A 82 11.96 -7.97 -1.29
N TYR A 83 12.49 -6.93 -0.68
CA TYR A 83 12.05 -6.42 0.62
C TYR A 83 11.28 -5.12 0.40
N ASP A 84 10.10 -4.96 1.00
CA ASP A 84 9.39 -3.68 1.13
C ASP A 84 9.26 -3.33 2.62
N ILE A 85 9.69 -2.12 3.02
CA ILE A 85 9.76 -1.69 4.42
C ILE A 85 8.70 -0.62 4.68
N ILE A 86 7.58 -0.98 5.31
CA ILE A 86 6.37 -0.16 5.30
C ILE A 86 6.42 0.97 6.33
N GLY A 87 6.70 0.69 7.60
CA GLY A 87 6.61 1.68 8.69
C GLY A 87 7.34 3.00 8.48
N PRO A 88 8.59 3.02 8.00
CA PRO A 88 9.32 4.27 7.79
C PRO A 88 8.97 4.98 6.47
N LEU A 89 8.08 4.44 5.65
CA LEU A 89 7.68 5.07 4.40
C LEU A 89 6.87 6.35 4.66
N ASP A 90 7.42 7.49 4.28
CA ASP A 90 6.70 8.76 4.25
C ASP A 90 5.95 8.93 2.92
N ALA A 91 4.78 8.28 2.83
CA ALA A 91 3.97 8.30 1.63
C ALA A 91 3.47 9.71 1.26
N LYS A 92 3.21 10.57 2.27
CA LYS A 92 2.76 11.95 2.05
C LYS A 92 3.88 12.80 1.50
N GLY A 93 5.07 12.75 2.11
CA GLY A 93 6.26 13.45 1.62
C GLY A 93 6.67 13.00 0.21
N LEU A 94 6.61 11.70 -0.09
CA LEU A 94 6.86 11.18 -1.44
C LEU A 94 5.86 11.72 -2.47
N LEU A 95 4.56 11.72 -2.16
CA LEU A 95 3.53 12.23 -3.06
C LEU A 95 3.52 13.75 -3.20
N PHE A 96 4.13 14.47 -2.25
CA PHE A 96 4.36 15.91 -2.35
C PHE A 96 5.65 16.24 -3.12
N SER A 97 6.59 15.30 -3.22
CA SER A 97 7.91 15.53 -3.82
C SER A 97 8.08 14.93 -5.22
N ALA A 98 7.34 13.87 -5.54
CA ALA A 98 7.42 13.16 -6.81
C ALA A 98 6.05 13.04 -7.48
N SER A 99 6.03 12.88 -8.81
CA SER A 99 4.77 12.60 -9.50
C SER A 99 4.34 11.14 -9.24
N LYS A 100 3.03 10.88 -9.30
CA LYS A 100 2.49 9.51 -9.29
C LYS A 100 3.10 8.65 -10.41
N GLN A 101 3.32 9.25 -11.58
CA GLN A 101 3.94 8.57 -12.72
C GLN A 101 5.37 8.13 -12.43
N ASP A 102 6.18 8.96 -11.75
CA ASP A 102 7.54 8.57 -11.37
C ASP A 102 7.55 7.43 -10.35
N LEU A 103 6.61 7.43 -9.39
CA LEU A 103 6.45 6.31 -8.44
C LEU A 103 6.08 5.01 -9.15
N LEU A 104 5.10 5.05 -10.06
CA LEU A 104 4.68 3.91 -10.87
C LEU A 104 5.83 3.41 -11.76
N LYS A 105 6.54 4.33 -12.44
CA LYS A 105 7.67 4.00 -13.31
C LYS A 105 8.83 3.39 -12.53
N ASN A 106 9.11 3.90 -11.32
CA ASN A 106 10.13 3.31 -10.44
C ASN A 106 9.78 1.87 -10.05
N LYS A 107 8.54 1.59 -9.65
CA LYS A 107 8.14 0.21 -9.31
C LYS A 107 8.06 -0.71 -10.54
N PHE A 108 7.69 -0.20 -11.72
CA PHE A 108 7.79 -0.97 -12.96
C PHE A 108 9.26 -1.32 -13.29
N ARG A 109 10.18 -0.36 -13.07
CA ARG A 109 11.63 -0.59 -13.21
C ARG A 109 12.11 -1.68 -12.25
N ASP A 110 11.68 -1.66 -11.00
CA ASP A 110 12.03 -2.70 -10.01
C ASP A 110 11.59 -4.10 -10.48
N CYS A 111 10.40 -4.22 -11.07
CA CYS A 111 9.94 -5.48 -11.67
C CYS A 111 10.79 -5.94 -12.86
N GLU A 112 11.19 -5.03 -13.75
CA GLU A 112 12.09 -5.36 -14.88
C GLU A 112 13.49 -5.75 -14.41
N VAL A 113 14.00 -5.13 -13.34
CA VAL A 113 15.24 -5.54 -12.68
C VAL A 113 15.11 -6.95 -12.13
N LEU A 114 14.03 -7.26 -11.41
CA LEU A 114 13.77 -8.60 -10.89
C LEU A 114 13.64 -9.65 -12.02
N ARG A 115 12.98 -9.31 -13.14
CA ARG A 115 12.90 -10.18 -14.33
C ARG A 115 14.29 -10.51 -14.88
N HIS A 116 15.15 -9.51 -15.06
CA HIS A 116 16.53 -9.73 -15.49
C HIS A 116 17.33 -10.59 -14.49
N GLN A 117 17.05 -10.46 -13.19
CA GLN A 117 17.71 -11.26 -12.16
C GLN A 117 17.26 -12.72 -12.20
N CYS A 118 15.99 -12.97 -12.51
CA CYS A 118 15.48 -14.31 -12.81
C CYS A 118 16.18 -14.93 -14.04
N GLU A 119 16.43 -14.16 -15.09
CA GLU A 119 17.16 -14.62 -16.29
C GLU A 119 18.61 -14.99 -15.96
N LYS A 120 19.32 -14.11 -15.24
CA LYS A 120 20.70 -14.39 -14.77
C LYS A 120 20.76 -15.64 -13.89
N GLN A 121 19.79 -15.82 -12.99
CA GLN A 121 19.72 -17.01 -12.15
C GLN A 121 19.36 -18.25 -12.95
N THR A 122 18.56 -18.12 -14.02
CA THR A 122 18.27 -19.22 -14.94
C THR A 122 19.54 -19.73 -15.61
N GLU A 123 20.35 -18.82 -16.15
CA GLU A 123 21.63 -19.14 -16.78
C GLU A 123 22.60 -19.78 -15.78
N LYS A 124 22.74 -19.16 -14.60
CA LYS A 124 23.66 -19.62 -13.56
C LYS A 124 23.33 -21.01 -13.03
N LEU A 125 22.04 -21.34 -12.88
CA LEU A 125 21.59 -22.59 -12.24
C LEU A 125 21.21 -23.68 -13.26
N GLY A 126 21.18 -23.37 -14.56
CA GLY A 126 20.78 -24.32 -15.60
C GLY A 126 19.32 -24.78 -15.50
N LYS A 127 18.46 -24.02 -14.79
CA LYS A 127 17.03 -24.30 -14.62
C LYS A 127 16.22 -23.01 -14.68
N LYS A 128 15.00 -23.03 -15.20
CA LYS A 128 14.17 -21.81 -15.32
C LYS A 128 13.85 -21.22 -13.94
N ILE A 129 14.26 -19.98 -13.72
CA ILE A 129 13.82 -19.12 -12.63
C ILE A 129 12.95 -18.03 -13.25
N GLU A 130 11.70 -17.92 -12.81
CA GLU A 130 10.76 -16.94 -13.36
C GLU A 130 9.84 -16.29 -12.32
N MET A 131 10.00 -16.66 -11.06
CA MET A 131 9.19 -16.14 -9.95
C MET A 131 10.07 -15.52 -8.87
N VAL A 132 9.52 -14.56 -8.14
CA VAL A 132 10.19 -13.79 -7.08
C VAL A 132 9.56 -14.05 -5.72
N MET A 133 10.36 -13.98 -4.67
CA MET A 133 9.89 -13.99 -3.29
C MET A 133 9.85 -12.55 -2.77
N MET A 134 8.84 -12.22 -1.97
CA MET A 134 8.71 -10.90 -1.36
C MET A 134 8.65 -11.02 0.15
N VAL A 135 9.33 -10.11 0.86
CA VAL A 135 9.26 -9.93 2.31
C VAL A 135 8.75 -8.52 2.58
N TYR A 136 7.56 -8.44 3.16
CA TYR A 136 6.89 -7.19 3.53
C TYR A 136 7.05 -6.99 5.02
N ASP A 137 7.91 -6.05 5.38
CA ASP A 137 8.09 -5.63 6.75
C ASP A 137 7.02 -4.60 7.11
N CYS A 138 6.00 -5.06 7.84
CA CYS A 138 4.89 -4.22 8.28
C CYS A 138 5.12 -3.62 9.67
N GLU A 139 6.30 -3.75 10.27
CA GLU A 139 6.60 -3.04 11.51
C GLU A 139 6.42 -1.54 11.31
N GLY A 140 5.68 -0.90 12.23
CA GLY A 140 5.36 0.53 12.13
C GLY A 140 4.23 0.88 11.14
N LEU A 141 3.61 -0.08 10.45
CA LEU A 141 2.36 0.16 9.72
C LEU A 141 1.32 0.77 10.67
N GLY A 142 0.65 1.82 10.20
CA GLY A 142 -0.11 2.73 11.05
C GLY A 142 -0.99 3.68 10.25
N LEU A 143 -1.78 4.50 10.94
CA LEU A 143 -2.79 5.39 10.37
C LEU A 143 -2.26 6.31 9.25
N LYS A 144 -1.00 6.77 9.33
CA LYS A 144 -0.35 7.58 8.30
C LYS A 144 -0.35 6.92 6.90
N HIS A 145 -0.32 5.59 6.85
CA HIS A 145 -0.31 4.83 5.59
C HIS A 145 -1.71 4.63 5.02
N LEU A 146 -2.76 4.94 5.79
CA LEU A 146 -4.15 4.87 5.35
C LEU A 146 -4.63 6.20 4.75
N TRP A 147 -3.74 7.17 4.56
CA TRP A 147 -4.06 8.41 3.85
C TRP A 147 -4.55 8.10 2.44
N LYS A 148 -5.72 8.61 2.06
CA LYS A 148 -6.43 8.16 0.85
C LYS A 148 -5.59 8.26 -0.44
N PRO A 149 -4.91 9.38 -0.73
CA PRO A 149 -4.03 9.46 -1.89
C PRO A 149 -2.91 8.40 -1.90
N ALA A 150 -2.32 8.08 -0.75
CA ALA A 150 -1.32 7.01 -0.66
C ALA A 150 -1.93 5.63 -0.96
N VAL A 151 -3.11 5.34 -0.40
CA VAL A 151 -3.83 4.09 -0.65
C VAL A 151 -4.22 3.96 -2.12
N ASP A 152 -4.70 5.04 -2.74
CA ASP A 152 -5.11 5.05 -4.15
C ASP A 152 -3.89 4.80 -5.07
N VAL A 153 -2.76 5.46 -4.82
CA VAL A 153 -1.51 5.22 -5.59
C VAL A 153 -0.98 3.81 -5.38
N TYR A 154 -1.02 3.30 -4.16
CA TYR A 154 -0.62 1.92 -3.88
C TYR A 154 -1.56 0.91 -4.56
N GLY A 155 -2.86 1.22 -4.66
CA GLY A 155 -3.81 0.45 -5.44
C GLY A 155 -3.44 0.40 -6.93
N GLU A 156 -3.08 1.53 -7.52
CA GLU A 156 -2.60 1.57 -8.92
C GLU A 156 -1.31 0.75 -9.13
N LEU A 157 -0.40 0.74 -8.15
CA LEU A 157 0.79 -0.11 -8.18
C LEU A 157 0.43 -1.59 -8.19
N LEU A 158 -0.48 -2.03 -7.32
CA LEU A 158 -0.93 -3.42 -7.28
C LEU A 158 -1.64 -3.84 -8.56
N THR A 159 -2.54 -3.00 -9.09
CA THR A 159 -3.19 -3.25 -10.38
C THR A 159 -2.15 -3.37 -11.50
N MET A 160 -1.15 -2.49 -11.52
CA MET A 160 -0.07 -2.56 -12.49
C MET A 160 0.69 -3.90 -12.39
N PHE A 161 1.00 -4.38 -11.18
CA PHE A 161 1.67 -5.66 -10.98
C PHE A 161 0.83 -6.85 -11.48
N GLU A 162 -0.45 -6.92 -11.12
CA GLU A 162 -1.37 -8.01 -11.50
C GLU A 162 -1.64 -8.04 -13.01
N GLU A 163 -1.65 -6.88 -13.67
CA GLU A 163 -1.90 -6.77 -15.10
C GLU A 163 -0.66 -7.00 -15.98
N ASN A 164 0.55 -6.72 -15.47
CA ASN A 164 1.77 -6.71 -16.29
C ASN A 164 2.81 -7.76 -15.90
N PHE A 165 2.73 -8.31 -14.69
CA PHE A 165 3.66 -9.32 -14.19
C PHE A 165 2.90 -10.56 -13.66
N PRO A 166 1.98 -11.14 -14.46
CA PRO A 166 1.24 -12.33 -14.04
C PRO A 166 2.18 -13.49 -13.70
N GLU A 167 1.75 -14.37 -12.79
CA GLU A 167 2.44 -15.63 -12.49
C GLU A 167 3.92 -15.43 -12.11
N SER A 168 4.28 -14.25 -11.59
CA SER A 168 5.66 -13.88 -11.26
C SER A 168 5.91 -13.83 -9.75
N LEU A 169 4.87 -13.82 -8.92
CA LEU A 169 5.00 -13.98 -7.47
C LEU A 169 5.12 -15.46 -7.12
N LYS A 170 6.16 -15.85 -6.39
CA LYS A 170 6.33 -17.17 -5.78
C LYS A 170 5.63 -17.24 -4.43
N ARG A 171 5.94 -16.26 -3.57
CA ARG A 171 5.43 -16.15 -2.19
C ARG A 171 5.66 -14.75 -1.65
N LEU A 172 4.74 -14.26 -0.83
CA LEU A 172 4.84 -12.98 -0.13
C LEU A 172 4.71 -13.22 1.38
N PHE A 173 5.78 -12.97 2.13
CA PHE A 173 5.79 -13.04 3.59
C PHE A 173 5.50 -11.67 4.19
N ILE A 174 4.42 -11.56 4.95
CA ILE A 174 4.19 -10.40 5.82
C ILE A 174 4.85 -10.70 7.17
N VAL A 175 5.79 -9.86 7.59
CA VAL A 175 6.45 -9.96 8.90
C VAL A 175 6.07 -8.78 9.79
N LYS A 176 6.05 -9.01 11.10
CA LYS A 176 5.80 -7.98 12.13
C LYS A 176 4.50 -7.18 11.89
N ALA A 177 3.44 -7.85 11.42
CA ALA A 177 2.15 -7.22 11.15
C ALA A 177 1.48 -6.68 12.42
N PRO A 178 1.17 -5.37 12.50
CA PRO A 178 0.49 -4.79 13.65
C PRO A 178 -1.03 -5.00 13.58
N LYS A 179 -1.74 -4.70 14.68
CA LYS A 179 -3.21 -4.83 14.79
C LYS A 179 -4.01 -4.08 13.72
N ILE A 180 -3.43 -3.05 13.09
CA ILE A 180 -4.06 -2.27 12.02
C ILE A 180 -3.94 -2.94 10.64
N PHE A 181 -3.07 -3.95 10.47
CA PHE A 181 -2.88 -4.65 9.21
C PHE A 181 -4.18 -5.16 8.56
N PRO A 182 -5.17 -5.73 9.28
CA PRO A 182 -6.40 -6.21 8.66
C PRO A 182 -7.19 -5.11 7.96
N VAL A 183 -7.14 -3.88 8.48
CA VAL A 183 -7.76 -2.71 7.86
C VAL A 183 -7.00 -2.34 6.59
N ALA A 184 -5.68 -2.25 6.67
CA ALA A 184 -4.83 -1.96 5.51
C ALA A 184 -4.98 -3.00 4.39
N TYR A 185 -4.99 -4.29 4.75
CA TYR A 185 -5.16 -5.38 3.80
C TYR A 185 -6.55 -5.34 3.16
N ASN A 186 -7.61 -5.05 3.91
CA ASN A 186 -8.96 -4.95 3.37
C ASN A 186 -9.11 -3.86 2.29
N LEU A 187 -8.37 -2.75 2.42
CA LEU A 187 -8.36 -1.67 1.44
C LEU A 187 -7.83 -2.11 0.07
N VAL A 188 -6.90 -3.06 0.03
CA VAL A 188 -6.17 -3.40 -1.21
C VAL A 188 -6.44 -4.82 -1.69
N LYS A 189 -6.97 -5.71 -0.84
CA LYS A 189 -7.15 -7.13 -1.16
C LYS A 189 -7.94 -7.34 -2.44
N HIS A 190 -8.95 -6.51 -2.70
CA HIS A 190 -9.83 -6.64 -3.87
C HIS A 190 -9.11 -6.42 -5.20
N LEU A 191 -7.94 -5.76 -5.18
CA LEU A 191 -7.07 -5.55 -6.33
C LEU A 191 -6.15 -6.75 -6.59
N LEU A 192 -5.95 -7.61 -5.60
CA LEU A 192 -5.12 -8.82 -5.71
C LEU A 192 -5.92 -9.96 -6.33
N SER A 193 -5.28 -10.69 -7.26
CA SER A 193 -5.84 -11.92 -7.83
C SER A 193 -5.93 -13.03 -6.79
N GLU A 194 -6.76 -14.04 -7.04
CA GLU A 194 -6.83 -15.21 -6.15
C GLU A 194 -5.49 -15.94 -6.03
N ASP A 195 -4.71 -15.98 -7.12
CA ASP A 195 -3.36 -16.55 -7.11
C ASP A 195 -2.44 -15.80 -6.15
N THR A 196 -2.40 -14.47 -6.25
CA THR A 196 -1.59 -13.64 -5.34
C THR A 196 -2.05 -13.79 -3.89
N ARG A 197 -3.36 -13.74 -3.60
CA ARG A 197 -3.88 -13.89 -2.23
C ARG A 197 -3.48 -15.23 -1.59
N LYS A 198 -3.51 -16.33 -2.35
CA LYS A 198 -3.08 -17.66 -1.89
C LYS A 198 -1.58 -17.73 -1.56
N LYS A 199 -0.78 -16.82 -2.11
CA LYS A 199 0.67 -16.73 -1.90
C LYS A 199 1.07 -15.78 -0.77
N VAL A 200 0.12 -15.03 -0.20
CA VAL A 200 0.34 -14.17 0.97
C VAL A 200 0.33 -15.01 2.24
N VAL A 201 1.42 -14.93 3.00
CA VAL A 201 1.61 -15.64 4.27
C VAL A 201 1.92 -14.62 5.36
N VAL A 202 1.03 -14.48 6.35
CA VAL A 202 1.29 -13.62 7.52
C VAL A 202 1.99 -14.43 8.60
N LEU A 203 3.23 -14.06 8.89
CA LEU A 203 4.08 -14.73 9.86
C LEU A 203 3.89 -14.17 11.28
N GLY A 204 3.93 -15.07 12.27
CA GLY A 204 3.81 -14.73 13.69
C GLY A 204 5.14 -14.30 14.31
N SER A 205 5.28 -14.51 15.62
CA SER A 205 6.46 -14.10 16.39
C SER A 205 7.76 -14.79 15.97
N ASN A 206 7.68 -16.02 15.44
CA ASN A 206 8.81 -16.81 14.94
C ASN A 206 9.15 -16.53 13.46
N TRP A 207 8.82 -15.34 12.96
CA TRP A 207 8.97 -14.99 11.54
C TRP A 207 10.42 -15.12 11.03
N LYS A 208 11.43 -14.91 11.89
CA LYS A 208 12.85 -15.08 11.52
C LYS A 208 13.16 -16.53 11.19
N GLU A 209 12.76 -17.45 12.07
CA GLU A 209 12.94 -18.89 11.87
C GLU A 209 12.15 -19.39 10.65
N GLU A 210 10.94 -18.87 10.44
CA GLU A 210 10.13 -19.20 9.26
C GLU A 210 10.81 -18.78 7.96
N LEU A 211 11.37 -17.57 7.88
CA LEU A 211 12.11 -17.13 6.68
C LEU A 211 13.31 -18.05 6.38
N GLN A 212 14.04 -18.51 7.39
CA GLN A 212 15.19 -19.41 7.23
C GLN A 212 14.82 -20.79 6.66
N LYS A 213 13.56 -21.22 6.74
CA LYS A 213 13.11 -22.46 6.09
C LYS A 213 13.18 -22.35 4.57
N TYR A 214 12.93 -21.15 4.03
CA TYR A 214 12.84 -20.91 2.59
C TYR A 214 14.10 -20.27 2.00
N ILE A 215 14.86 -19.55 2.82
CA ILE A 215 16.02 -18.77 2.41
C ILE A 215 17.22 -19.23 3.22
N ASP A 216 18.37 -19.38 2.57
CA ASP A 216 19.60 -19.68 3.30
C ASP A 216 20.00 -18.50 4.21
N PRO A 217 20.42 -18.70 5.47
CA PRO A 217 20.80 -17.60 6.35
C PRO A 217 21.87 -16.66 5.77
N SER A 218 22.75 -17.14 4.88
CA SER A 218 23.73 -16.29 4.17
C SER A 218 23.10 -15.33 3.16
N GLN A 219 21.86 -15.59 2.75
CA GLN A 219 21.08 -14.80 1.79
C GLN A 219 20.05 -13.87 2.46
N ILE A 220 19.92 -13.92 3.78
CA ILE A 220 19.02 -13.05 4.57
C ILE A 220 19.87 -12.00 5.32
N PRO A 221 19.51 -10.70 5.30
CA PRO A 221 20.14 -9.71 6.18
C PRO A 221 20.07 -10.12 7.66
N VAL A 222 21.08 -9.76 8.45
CA VAL A 222 21.07 -9.98 9.91
C VAL A 222 19.83 -9.38 10.57
N GLU A 223 19.40 -8.19 10.12
CA GLU A 223 18.14 -7.54 10.55
C GLU A 223 16.93 -8.49 10.46
N TYR A 224 16.86 -9.29 9.38
CA TYR A 224 15.76 -10.22 9.10
C TYR A 224 16.03 -11.65 9.58
N GLY A 225 17.03 -11.84 10.44
CA GLY A 225 17.32 -13.13 11.07
C GLY A 225 18.32 -14.00 10.31
N GLY A 226 19.07 -13.44 9.37
CA GLY A 226 20.17 -14.13 8.70
C GLY A 226 21.55 -13.78 9.19
N THR A 227 22.50 -13.81 8.26
CA THR A 227 23.92 -13.55 8.47
C THR A 227 24.52 -12.58 7.44
N MET A 228 23.73 -12.14 6.44
CA MET A 228 24.20 -11.16 5.46
C MET A 228 24.34 -9.78 6.09
N THR A 229 25.44 -9.12 5.78
CA THR A 229 25.74 -7.73 6.14
C THR A 229 26.24 -7.00 4.90
N ASP A 230 26.26 -5.67 4.96
CA ASP A 230 27.05 -4.88 4.01
C ASP A 230 28.56 -5.13 4.21
N PRO A 231 29.42 -4.73 3.26
CA PRO A 231 30.87 -4.86 3.40
C PRO A 231 31.47 -4.20 4.65
N ASP A 232 30.80 -3.18 5.21
CA ASP A 232 31.19 -2.50 6.45
C ASP A 232 30.64 -3.17 7.72
N GLY A 233 29.95 -4.30 7.59
CA GLY A 233 29.33 -5.04 8.68
C GLY A 233 27.93 -4.56 9.08
N ASN A 234 27.32 -3.63 8.34
CA ASN A 234 25.98 -3.14 8.67
C ASN A 234 24.93 -4.27 8.54
N PRO A 235 24.15 -4.58 9.60
CA PRO A 235 23.20 -5.69 9.60
C PRO A 235 21.97 -5.47 8.73
N LYS A 236 21.75 -4.23 8.26
CA LYS A 236 20.58 -3.84 7.46
C LYS A 236 20.78 -3.97 5.96
N CYS A 237 22.00 -4.22 5.49
CA CYS A 237 22.29 -4.30 4.06
C CYS A 237 21.81 -3.04 3.29
N LEU A 238 22.13 -1.83 3.79
CA LEU A 238 21.75 -0.53 3.23
C LEU A 238 22.26 -0.32 1.79
N SER A 239 23.30 -1.05 1.38
CA SER A 239 23.74 -1.04 -0.03
C SER A 239 22.71 -1.67 -0.99
N LYS A 240 21.72 -2.40 -0.48
CA LYS A 240 20.72 -3.16 -1.24
C LYS A 240 19.28 -2.79 -0.89
N ILE A 241 19.01 -2.45 0.38
CA ILE A 241 17.67 -2.19 0.89
C ILE A 241 17.58 -0.75 1.38
N ASN A 242 16.67 0.03 0.80
CA ASN A 242 16.33 1.35 1.30
C ASN A 242 15.31 1.23 2.46
N TYR A 243 15.56 1.89 3.59
CA TYR A 243 14.70 1.85 4.77
C TYR A 243 13.75 3.06 4.89
N GLY A 244 13.57 3.84 3.82
CA GLY A 244 12.72 5.01 3.79
C GLY A 244 13.22 6.13 4.70
N GLY A 245 12.29 6.74 5.42
CA GLY A 245 12.52 7.91 6.27
C GLY A 245 11.65 9.09 5.85
N ASP A 246 11.56 10.07 6.73
CA ASP A 246 10.79 11.29 6.48
C ASP A 246 11.44 12.09 5.34
N VAL A 247 10.63 12.47 4.35
CA VAL A 247 11.13 13.23 3.20
C VAL A 247 11.34 14.68 3.62
N PRO A 248 12.56 15.25 3.46
CA PRO A 248 12.79 16.65 3.78
C PRO A 248 11.92 17.58 2.95
N THR A 249 11.35 18.61 3.59
CA THR A 249 10.41 19.54 2.96
C THR A 249 11.00 20.32 1.78
N HIS A 250 12.32 20.43 1.65
CA HIS A 250 12.95 21.06 0.48
C HIS A 250 12.77 20.25 -0.82
N TYR A 251 12.39 18.98 -0.74
CA TYR A 251 12.00 18.19 -1.92
C TYR A 251 10.55 18.43 -2.35
N TYR A 252 9.73 19.10 -1.53
CA TYR A 252 8.31 19.24 -1.82
C TYR A 252 8.11 20.20 -2.98
N VAL A 253 7.42 19.72 -4.02
CA VAL A 253 7.06 20.51 -5.20
C VAL A 253 5.59 20.94 -5.18
N ARG A 254 4.84 20.47 -4.18
CA ARG A 254 3.44 20.83 -3.91
C ARG A 254 3.12 20.66 -2.42
N ASP A 255 2.14 21.41 -1.94
CA ASP A 255 1.64 21.40 -0.57
C ASP A 255 0.30 20.67 -0.40
N GLN A 256 -0.38 20.39 -1.52
CA GLN A 256 -1.64 19.68 -1.58
C GLN A 256 -1.77 18.83 -2.85
N LEU A 257 -2.69 17.87 -2.82
CA LEU A 257 -3.11 17.10 -3.98
C LEU A 257 -4.55 17.46 -4.33
N ALA A 258 -4.87 17.41 -5.63
CA ALA A 258 -6.25 17.55 -6.08
C ALA A 258 -7.08 16.39 -5.50
N GLN A 259 -8.10 16.72 -4.72
CA GLN A 259 -8.99 15.77 -4.06
C GLN A 259 -10.44 16.06 -4.41
N GLN A 260 -11.22 14.99 -4.56
CA GLN A 260 -12.67 15.07 -4.67
C GLN A 260 -13.30 14.85 -3.29
N TYR A 261 -14.40 15.55 -3.04
CA TYR A 261 -15.16 15.46 -1.80
C TYR A 261 -16.56 14.96 -2.09
N GLU A 262 -17.07 14.05 -1.27
CA GLU A 262 -18.39 13.43 -1.44
C GLU A 262 -19.52 14.40 -1.08
N HIS A 263 -19.28 15.27 -0.11
CA HIS A 263 -20.27 16.18 0.42
C HIS A 263 -19.78 17.63 0.43
N ALA A 264 -20.74 18.55 0.34
CA ALA A 264 -20.51 19.97 0.55
C ALA A 264 -21.69 20.57 1.33
N VAL A 265 -21.41 21.25 2.44
CA VAL A 265 -22.42 21.82 3.34
C VAL A 265 -22.07 23.26 3.69
N VAL A 266 -23.08 24.08 3.95
CA VAL A 266 -22.88 25.44 4.47
C VAL A 266 -23.13 25.42 5.98
N VAL A 267 -22.07 25.67 6.75
CA VAL A 267 -22.14 25.84 8.20
C VAL A 267 -22.36 27.32 8.50
N ASN A 268 -23.61 27.66 8.84
CA ASN A 268 -23.98 29.04 9.18
C ASN A 268 -23.17 29.58 10.37
N ARG A 269 -23.03 30.91 10.44
CA ARG A 269 -22.42 31.58 11.59
C ARG A 269 -23.12 31.18 12.89
N GLY A 270 -22.38 30.99 13.97
CA GLY A 270 -22.96 30.60 15.25
C GLY A 270 -23.51 29.16 15.31
N SER A 271 -23.26 28.33 14.29
CA SER A 271 -23.84 26.99 14.16
C SER A 271 -22.77 25.90 13.96
N SER A 272 -23.20 24.64 13.96
CA SER A 272 -22.37 23.47 13.66
C SER A 272 -23.12 22.43 12.86
N HIS A 273 -22.39 21.76 11.96
CA HIS A 273 -22.84 20.59 11.21
C HIS A 273 -22.24 19.32 11.82
N GLN A 274 -22.98 18.22 11.79
CA GLN A 274 -22.48 16.94 12.30
C GLN A 274 -22.90 15.78 11.40
N VAL A 275 -22.05 14.78 11.33
CA VAL A 275 -22.33 13.48 10.71
C VAL A 275 -22.10 12.39 11.73
N GLU A 276 -22.93 11.36 11.69
CA GLU A 276 -22.95 10.29 12.68
C GLU A 276 -22.66 8.95 12.00
N TYR A 277 -21.77 8.16 12.59
CA TYR A 277 -21.40 6.83 12.12
C TYR A 277 -21.57 5.84 13.27
N GLU A 278 -22.49 4.89 13.11
CA GLU A 278 -22.67 3.81 14.07
C GLU A 278 -21.62 2.72 13.82
N ILE A 279 -20.74 2.56 14.80
CA ILE A 279 -19.68 1.56 14.79
C ILE A 279 -20.10 0.39 15.67
N LEU A 280 -20.36 -0.75 15.04
CA LEU A 280 -20.78 -1.97 15.72
C LEU A 280 -19.60 -2.84 16.18
N PHE A 281 -18.48 -2.78 15.44
CA PHE A 281 -17.32 -3.64 15.66
C PHE A 281 -16.09 -2.81 15.97
N PRO A 282 -15.38 -3.09 17.07
CA PRO A 282 -14.14 -2.38 17.39
C PRO A 282 -13.04 -2.73 16.40
N GLY A 283 -12.10 -1.80 16.18
CA GLY A 283 -10.93 -1.98 15.34
C GLY A 283 -11.08 -1.48 13.90
N CYS A 284 -12.25 -0.98 13.50
CA CYS A 284 -12.36 -0.21 12.26
C CYS A 284 -11.64 1.15 12.38
N VAL A 285 -11.31 1.76 11.24
CA VAL A 285 -10.72 3.10 11.20
C VAL A 285 -11.70 4.07 10.59
N LEU A 286 -12.03 5.12 11.32
CA LEU A 286 -12.73 6.27 10.77
C LEU A 286 -11.69 7.17 10.10
N ARG A 287 -11.86 7.47 8.82
CA ARG A 287 -10.98 8.34 8.03
C ARG A 287 -11.78 9.51 7.50
N TRP A 288 -11.23 10.71 7.54
CA TRP A 288 -11.85 11.91 6.99
C TRP A 288 -10.87 12.77 6.22
N GLN A 289 -11.41 13.57 5.32
CA GLN A 289 -10.74 14.71 4.71
C GLN A 289 -11.75 15.84 4.51
N PHE A 290 -11.32 17.08 4.68
CA PHE A 290 -12.17 18.24 4.45
C PHE A 290 -11.38 19.48 4.04
N LYS A 291 -12.08 20.39 3.36
CA LYS A 291 -11.64 21.77 3.13
C LYS A 291 -12.77 22.73 3.46
N SER A 292 -12.42 23.97 3.80
CA SER A 292 -13.38 25.04 4.04
C SER A 292 -13.16 26.21 3.09
N GLU A 293 -14.25 26.80 2.61
CA GLU A 293 -14.24 28.12 1.97
C GLU A 293 -14.76 29.14 2.99
N GLY A 294 -14.16 30.33 3.01
CA GLY A 294 -14.58 31.44 3.88
C GLY A 294 -13.84 31.54 5.23
N GLY A 295 -12.76 30.78 5.44
CA GLY A 295 -11.87 30.89 6.61
C GLY A 295 -11.66 29.57 7.34
N ASP A 296 -11.13 29.65 8.55
CA ASP A 296 -10.93 28.50 9.45
C ASP A 296 -12.25 27.78 9.78
N VAL A 297 -12.21 26.50 10.12
CA VAL A 297 -13.38 25.77 10.65
C VAL A 297 -12.96 24.94 11.85
N GLY A 298 -13.81 24.89 12.89
CA GLY A 298 -13.62 23.99 14.00
C GLY A 298 -13.93 22.55 13.57
N PHE A 299 -13.12 21.58 13.98
CA PHE A 299 -13.41 20.17 13.73
C PHE A 299 -13.01 19.31 14.92
N GLY A 300 -13.89 18.39 15.32
CA GLY A 300 -13.63 17.39 16.35
C GLY A 300 -14.46 16.12 16.13
N VAL A 301 -14.04 15.02 16.76
CA VAL A 301 -14.77 13.75 16.74
C VAL A 301 -15.17 13.37 18.16
N TYR A 302 -16.41 12.95 18.31
CA TYR A 302 -17.02 12.64 19.61
C TYR A 302 -17.66 11.25 19.57
N LEU A 303 -17.86 10.64 20.73
CA LEU A 303 -18.63 9.42 20.91
C LEU A 303 -19.86 9.75 21.75
N LYS A 304 -21.06 9.41 21.23
CA LYS A 304 -22.31 9.62 21.97
C LYS A 304 -22.31 8.82 23.26
N THR A 305 -22.84 9.44 24.32
CA THR A 305 -23.01 8.81 25.64
C THR A 305 -24.40 8.20 25.83
N LYS A 306 -25.37 8.61 24.99
CA LYS A 306 -26.76 8.14 25.03
C LYS A 306 -27.26 7.86 23.61
N ALA A 307 -28.04 6.81 23.45
CA ALA A 307 -28.73 6.53 22.19
C ALA A 307 -29.91 7.51 21.99
N GLY A 308 -30.17 7.92 20.74
CA GLY A 308 -31.27 8.82 20.39
C GLY A 308 -30.82 10.19 19.86
N GLU A 309 -31.47 11.25 20.38
CA GLU A 309 -31.42 12.62 19.86
C GLU A 309 -30.01 13.21 19.70
N ARG A 310 -29.94 14.33 18.93
CA ARG A 310 -28.74 15.13 18.74
C ARG A 310 -28.21 15.61 20.10
N GLN A 311 -27.04 15.12 20.50
CA GLN A 311 -26.35 15.56 21.72
C GLN A 311 -25.51 16.82 21.46
N ARG A 312 -25.41 17.71 22.46
CA ARG A 312 -24.44 18.82 22.41
C ARG A 312 -23.03 18.26 22.60
N ALA A 313 -22.02 18.97 22.09
CA ALA A 313 -20.63 18.54 22.20
C ALA A 313 -20.19 18.22 23.64
N GLY A 314 -20.57 19.07 24.61
CA GLY A 314 -20.23 18.86 26.03
C GLY A 314 -20.96 17.69 26.71
N ASP A 315 -21.96 17.10 26.08
CA ASP A 315 -22.70 15.93 26.58
C ASP A 315 -22.14 14.60 25.99
N MET A 316 -21.17 14.68 25.07
CA MET A 316 -20.52 13.55 24.40
C MET A 316 -19.08 13.37 24.88
N THR A 317 -18.54 12.17 24.75
CA THR A 317 -17.12 11.91 25.02
C THR A 317 -16.29 12.41 23.85
N GLU A 318 -15.40 13.37 24.06
CA GLU A 318 -14.47 13.81 23.02
C GLU A 318 -13.41 12.72 22.76
N VAL A 319 -13.32 12.24 21.52
CA VAL A 319 -12.35 11.21 21.10
C VAL A 319 -11.28 11.75 20.16
N TYR A 320 -11.55 12.89 19.51
CA TYR A 320 -10.58 13.69 18.79
C TYR A 320 -10.84 15.17 19.08
N PRO A 321 -9.88 15.89 19.70
CA PRO A 321 -10.09 17.24 20.20
C PRO A 321 -10.61 18.22 19.15
N ASN A 322 -11.59 19.04 19.51
CA ASN A 322 -12.05 20.11 18.64
C ASN A 322 -11.02 21.22 18.52
N GLN A 323 -10.42 21.37 17.34
CA GLN A 323 -9.45 22.42 17.04
C GLN A 323 -9.90 23.28 15.87
N ARG A 324 -9.35 24.49 15.74
CA ARG A 324 -9.58 25.34 14.58
C ARG A 324 -8.55 25.02 13.51
N TYR A 325 -9.04 24.66 12.34
CA TYR A 325 -8.19 24.28 11.21
C TYR A 325 -8.24 25.33 10.12
N ASN A 326 -7.07 25.62 9.55
CA ASN A 326 -6.93 26.54 8.43
C ASN A 326 -7.19 25.82 7.09
N ALA A 327 -8.34 25.15 7.00
CA ALA A 327 -8.68 24.22 5.91
C ALA A 327 -9.03 24.90 4.57
N HIS A 328 -8.82 26.22 4.45
CA HIS A 328 -9.00 26.96 3.18
C HIS A 328 -7.72 27.08 2.36
N MET A 329 -6.55 26.92 2.98
CA MET A 329 -5.25 26.95 2.30
C MET A 329 -4.82 25.55 1.86
N VAL A 330 -4.92 24.59 2.77
CA VAL A 330 -4.58 23.18 2.56
C VAL A 330 -5.70 22.33 3.14
N PRO A 331 -6.19 21.31 2.42
CA PRO A 331 -7.12 20.35 2.98
C PRO A 331 -6.60 19.69 4.25
N GLU A 332 -7.50 19.47 5.20
CA GLU A 332 -7.21 18.70 6.41
C GLU A 332 -7.61 17.25 6.20
N ASP A 333 -6.78 16.35 6.69
CA ASP A 333 -7.06 14.91 6.68
C ASP A 333 -6.72 14.30 8.04
N GLY A 334 -7.41 13.22 8.38
CA GLY A 334 -7.19 12.54 9.65
C GLY A 334 -7.82 11.17 9.68
N SER A 335 -7.41 10.39 10.67
CA SER A 335 -8.02 9.09 10.93
C SER A 335 -7.88 8.69 12.39
N LEU A 336 -8.76 7.79 12.82
CA LEU A 336 -8.95 7.35 14.18
C LEU A 336 -9.30 5.86 14.16
N THR A 337 -8.63 5.05 14.96
CA THR A 337 -9.09 3.68 15.23
C THR A 337 -10.23 3.71 16.25
N CYS A 338 -11.40 3.20 15.86
CA CYS A 338 -12.57 3.11 16.74
C CYS A 338 -12.41 1.90 17.67
N SER A 339 -11.90 2.12 18.87
CA SER A 339 -11.69 1.06 19.87
C SER A 339 -12.96 0.59 20.57
N THR A 340 -13.99 1.44 20.59
CA THR A 340 -15.23 1.22 21.33
C THR A 340 -16.41 1.30 20.37
N PRO A 341 -17.32 0.31 20.37
CA PRO A 341 -18.58 0.40 19.64
C PRO A 341 -19.43 1.58 20.12
N GLY A 342 -20.18 2.18 19.21
CA GLY A 342 -21.07 3.30 19.50
C GLY A 342 -21.18 4.27 18.32
N ILE A 343 -21.86 5.39 18.55
CA ILE A 343 -22.11 6.39 17.51
C ILE A 343 -21.03 7.47 17.58
N TYR A 344 -20.13 7.47 16.59
CA TYR A 344 -19.11 8.49 16.42
C TYR A 344 -19.70 9.68 15.67
N VAL A 345 -19.47 10.88 16.17
CA VAL A 345 -19.99 12.14 15.64
C VAL A 345 -18.82 13.01 15.19
N LEU A 346 -18.68 13.22 13.89
CA LEU A 346 -17.72 14.18 13.34
C LEU A 346 -18.44 15.53 13.22
N ARG A 347 -17.92 16.55 13.89
CA ARG A 347 -18.58 17.85 14.04
C ARG A 347 -17.75 18.96 13.43
N PHE A 348 -18.32 19.67 12.46
CA PHE A 348 -17.79 20.92 11.90
C PHE A 348 -18.41 22.11 12.62
N ASP A 349 -17.59 22.91 13.27
CA ASP A 349 -17.99 23.96 14.19
C ASP A 349 -17.67 25.36 13.63
N ASN A 350 -18.69 26.18 13.45
CA ASN A 350 -18.58 27.59 13.08
C ASN A 350 -19.23 28.50 14.14
N THR A 351 -19.36 28.02 15.39
CA THR A 351 -19.98 28.77 16.49
C THR A 351 -19.21 30.02 16.89
N TYR A 352 -17.91 30.09 16.56
CA TYR A 352 -17.05 31.23 16.87
C TYR A 352 -17.02 32.33 15.79
N SER A 353 -17.61 32.09 14.61
CA SER A 353 -17.69 33.11 13.55
C SER A 353 -18.86 34.05 13.79
N TYR A 354 -18.58 35.35 13.81
CA TYR A 354 -19.59 36.40 13.98
C TYR A 354 -20.18 36.89 12.65
N LEU A 355 -19.43 36.78 11.55
CA LEU A 355 -19.73 37.47 10.29
C LEU A 355 -20.04 36.53 9.13
N HIS A 356 -19.40 35.36 9.06
CA HIS A 356 -19.40 34.53 7.86
C HIS A 356 -19.83 33.09 8.11
N SER A 357 -20.67 32.57 7.21
CA SER A 357 -20.86 31.13 7.04
C SER A 357 -19.62 30.51 6.39
N LYS A 358 -19.42 29.21 6.58
CA LYS A 358 -18.33 28.46 5.97
C LYS A 358 -18.92 27.38 5.08
N LYS A 359 -18.47 27.27 3.84
CA LYS A 359 -18.80 26.12 3.00
C LYS A 359 -17.74 25.05 3.23
N VAL A 360 -18.13 23.91 3.77
CA VAL A 360 -17.23 22.80 4.09
C VAL A 360 -17.48 21.68 3.09
N SER A 361 -16.45 21.31 2.36
CA SER A 361 -16.45 20.10 1.51
C SER A 361 -15.70 18.99 2.24
N TYR A 362 -16.30 17.81 2.36
CA TYR A 362 -15.72 16.71 3.14
C TYR A 362 -16.05 15.32 2.56
N SER A 363 -15.22 14.35 2.92
CA SER A 363 -15.49 12.91 2.77
C SER A 363 -15.17 12.21 4.08
N VAL A 364 -15.97 11.22 4.46
CA VAL A 364 -15.76 10.42 5.67
C VAL A 364 -16.04 8.96 5.34
N GLU A 365 -15.09 8.10 5.67
CA GLU A 365 -15.13 6.68 5.37
C GLU A 365 -14.89 5.85 6.63
N VAL A 366 -15.58 4.72 6.74
CA VAL A 366 -15.32 3.70 7.75
C VAL A 366 -14.59 2.54 7.10
N LEU A 367 -13.32 2.37 7.47
CA LEU A 367 -12.46 1.33 6.94
C LEU A 367 -12.56 0.11 7.85
N LEU A 368 -13.17 -0.95 7.33
CA LEU A 368 -13.40 -2.19 8.08
C LEU A 368 -12.15 -3.08 8.05
N PRO A 369 -11.85 -3.82 9.13
CA PRO A 369 -10.83 -4.86 9.10
C PRO A 369 -11.29 -6.04 8.24
N ASP A 370 -10.36 -6.69 7.55
CA ASP A 370 -10.61 -7.98 6.92
C ASP A 370 -10.69 -9.09 7.99
N THR A 371 -11.83 -9.80 8.05
CA THR A 371 -12.12 -10.76 9.13
C THR A 371 -11.10 -11.90 9.20
N ALA A 372 -10.67 -12.43 8.06
CA ALA A 372 -9.75 -13.56 8.00
C ALA A 372 -8.35 -13.18 8.52
N SER A 373 -7.79 -12.08 8.02
CA SER A 373 -6.50 -11.57 8.49
C SER A 373 -6.56 -11.08 9.95
N ALA A 374 -7.70 -10.55 10.41
CA ALA A 374 -7.88 -10.19 11.82
C ALA A 374 -7.81 -11.41 12.75
N GLN A 375 -8.51 -12.50 12.40
CA GLN A 375 -8.42 -13.77 13.13
C GLN A 375 -7.00 -14.33 13.11
N GLN A 376 -6.32 -14.25 11.97
CA GLN A 376 -4.94 -14.72 11.85
C GLN A 376 -3.96 -13.92 12.72
N ILE A 377 -4.09 -12.59 12.79
CA ILE A 377 -3.25 -11.75 13.66
C ILE A 377 -3.51 -12.04 15.14
N GLN A 378 -4.76 -12.31 15.51
CA GLN A 378 -5.07 -12.76 16.88
C GLN A 378 -4.42 -14.11 17.18
N ASN A 379 -4.53 -15.08 16.28
CA ASN A 379 -3.98 -16.42 16.47
C ASN A 379 -2.44 -16.45 16.51
N THR A 380 -1.78 -15.60 15.73
CA THR A 380 -0.31 -15.51 15.66
C THR A 380 0.32 -14.70 16.80
N ALA A 381 -0.46 -13.87 17.49
CA ALA A 381 -0.03 -13.24 18.75
C ALA A 381 0.11 -14.28 19.88
N ASP A 382 -0.63 -15.39 19.80
CA ASP A 382 -0.73 -16.39 20.87
C ASP A 382 -0.03 -17.75 20.57
N LYS A 383 0.43 -18.00 19.32
CA LYS A 383 1.08 -19.28 18.95
C LYS A 383 2.18 -19.17 17.88
N PRO A 384 3.26 -19.98 17.97
CA PRO A 384 4.31 -20.08 16.95
C PRO A 384 3.96 -21.11 15.87
N SER A 385 3.25 -20.72 14.80
CA SER A 385 3.23 -21.49 13.54
C SER A 385 2.51 -20.77 12.39
N GLU A 386 2.98 -21.01 11.16
CA GLU A 386 2.37 -20.63 9.87
C GLU A 386 0.86 -20.92 9.83
N VAL A 387 0.08 -19.95 9.36
CA VAL A 387 -1.29 -20.16 8.91
C VAL A 387 -1.40 -19.49 7.55
N ALA A 388 -1.76 -20.22 6.49
CA ALA A 388 -2.05 -19.60 5.20
C ALA A 388 -3.36 -18.80 5.31
N LEU A 389 -3.48 -17.67 4.59
CA LEU A 389 -4.76 -16.99 4.39
C LEU A 389 -5.66 -17.89 3.51
N ASN A 390 -6.27 -18.91 4.11
CA ASN A 390 -7.25 -19.74 3.41
C ASN A 390 -8.56 -18.95 3.30
N HIS A 391 -9.02 -18.75 2.06
CA HIS A 391 -10.40 -18.39 1.75
C HIS A 391 -11.26 -19.64 1.62
#